data_AF-N1QXY7-F1
#
_entry.id   AF-N1QXY7-F1
#
_cell.length_a   1.000
_cell.length_b   1.000
_cell.length_c   1.000
_cell.angle_alpha   90.00
_cell.angle_beta   90.00
_cell.angle_gamma   90.00
#
_symmetry.space_group_name_H-M   'P 1'
#
loop_
_entity.id
_entity.type
_entity.pdbx_description
1 polymer ?
#
loop_
_entity_poly.entity_id
_entity_poly.type
_entity_poly.pdbx_seq_one_letter_code
_entity_poly.pdbx_strand_id
1 'polypeptide(L)'
;MSGSGSGSGVWVFKNGVMQLQPEQPAAGRKALLYVPTGEKMTSLELLERRLGAHGWERYYENRDIVQLHRRDGGIDLISLPRDFTKFRSTHMYDVVLKNRDSFKVVDVPS
;
A
#
# COMPACT_ATOMS: atom_id res chain seq x y z
N MET A 1 -28.94 2.56 30.95
CA MET A 1 -27.94 3.34 30.18
C MET A 1 -26.60 3.21 30.87
N SER A 2 -25.60 2.64 30.21
CA SER A 2 -24.15 2.86 30.45
C SER A 2 -23.40 2.06 29.39
N GLY A 3 -22.94 2.74 28.35
CA GLY A 3 -22.17 2.13 27.26
C GLY A 3 -20.72 1.93 27.68
N SER A 4 -20.23 0.70 27.57
CA SER A 4 -18.80 0.40 27.57
C SER A 4 -18.24 0.75 26.18
N GLY A 5 -17.58 1.90 26.07
CA GLY A 5 -16.70 2.19 24.95
C GLY A 5 -15.32 1.60 25.24
N SER A 6 -14.98 0.49 24.57
CA SER A 6 -13.61 -0.08 24.60
C SER A 6 -12.63 0.94 24.02
N GLY A 7 -11.77 1.52 24.87
CA GLY A 7 -10.73 2.45 24.44
C GLY A 7 -9.53 1.70 23.86
N SER A 8 -9.33 1.77 22.54
CA SER A 8 -8.05 1.38 21.91
C SER A 8 -7.06 2.53 22.03
N GLY A 9 -6.08 2.40 22.93
CA GLY A 9 -5.01 3.38 23.13
C GLY A 9 -3.74 2.66 23.58
N VAL A 10 -2.58 3.20 23.20
CA VAL A 10 -1.28 2.69 23.65
C VAL A 10 -0.87 3.44 24.92
N TRP A 11 -0.53 2.69 25.96
CA TRP A 11 0.07 3.27 27.17
C TRP A 11 1.53 3.61 26.91
N VAL A 12 1.90 4.87 27.13
CA VAL A 12 3.26 5.37 26.91
C VAL A 12 3.78 5.98 28.21
N PHE A 13 5.05 5.74 28.53
CA PHE A 13 5.69 6.33 29.70
C PHE A 13 6.47 7.58 29.28
N LYS A 14 6.06 8.76 29.76
CA LYS A 14 6.72 10.04 29.48
C LYS A 14 6.91 10.81 30.77
N ASN A 15 8.12 11.30 31.00
CA ASN A 15 8.49 12.12 32.16
C ASN A 15 8.09 11.50 33.52
N GLY A 16 8.24 10.18 33.67
CA GLY A 16 7.91 9.49 34.92
C GLY A 16 6.43 9.13 35.10
N VAL A 17 5.57 9.40 34.11
CA VAL A 17 4.12 9.16 34.21
C VAL A 17 3.63 8.27 33.06
N MET A 18 2.78 7.29 33.37
CA MET A 18 2.02 6.53 32.38
C MET A 18 0.88 7.40 31.83
N GLN A 19 0.89 7.64 30.52
CA GLN A 19 -0.15 8.39 29.82
C GLN A 19 -0.80 7.48 28.78
N LEU A 20 -2.13 7.43 28.77
CA LEU A 20 -2.89 6.78 27.70
C LEU A 20 -2.85 7.70 26.50
N GLN A 21 -2.03 7.36 25.50
CA GLN A 21 -2.08 8.07 24.23
C GLN A 21 -3.24 7.47 23.44
N PRO A 22 -4.23 8.29 22.98
CA PRO A 22 -5.19 7.79 22.01
C PRO A 22 -4.38 7.20 20.87
N GLU A 23 -4.74 5.99 20.42
CA GLU A 23 -4.16 5.42 19.19
C GLU A 23 -4.15 6.55 18.17
N GLN A 24 -2.95 6.92 17.69
CA GLN A 24 -2.88 7.76 16.50
C GLN A 24 -3.80 7.08 15.49
N PRO A 25 -4.73 7.79 14.83
CA PRO A 25 -5.66 7.16 13.92
C PRO A 25 -4.83 6.29 12.99
N ALA A 26 -5.03 4.96 13.10
CA ALA A 26 -4.14 3.94 12.55
C ALA A 26 -3.57 4.45 11.24
N ALA A 27 -2.26 4.75 11.21
CA ALA A 27 -1.60 5.61 10.21
C ALA A 27 -2.43 5.69 8.93
N GLY A 28 -3.09 6.84 8.73
CA GLY A 28 -4.24 7.02 7.83
C GLY A 28 -4.17 6.17 6.55
N ARG A 29 -5.32 5.66 6.10
CA ARG A 29 -5.42 4.68 5.00
C ARG A 29 -4.41 5.02 3.89
N LYS A 30 -3.47 4.13 3.63
CA LYS A 30 -2.45 4.37 2.61
C LYS A 30 -3.02 4.20 1.21
N ALA A 31 -2.55 5.00 0.27
CA ALA A 31 -2.80 4.84 -1.16
C ALA A 31 -1.50 4.86 -1.95
N LEU A 32 -1.47 4.08 -3.03
CA LEU A 32 -0.40 4.13 -4.02
C LEU A 32 -0.75 5.20 -5.06
N LEU A 33 0.14 6.17 -5.25
CA LEU A 33 -0.01 7.26 -6.20
C LEU A 33 0.96 7.07 -7.37
N TYR A 34 0.45 7.25 -8.59
CA TYR A 34 1.27 7.39 -9.78
C TYR A 34 1.73 8.85 -9.91
N VAL A 35 3.02 9.09 -9.73
CA VAL A 35 3.62 10.44 -9.63
C VAL A 35 3.39 11.28 -10.89
N PRO A 36 3.58 10.77 -12.12
CA PRO A 36 3.47 11.59 -13.33
C PRO A 36 2.11 12.23 -13.56
N THR A 37 1.01 11.65 -13.05
CA THR A 37 -0.35 12.20 -13.22
C THR A 37 -1.05 12.56 -11.92
N GLY A 38 -0.47 12.22 -10.77
CA GLY A 38 -1.14 12.34 -9.47
C GLY A 38 -2.35 11.40 -9.30
N GLU A 39 -2.48 10.38 -10.13
CA GLU A 39 -3.60 9.42 -10.07
C GLU A 39 -3.38 8.40 -8.95
N LYS A 40 -4.41 8.13 -8.14
CA LYS A 40 -4.39 7.05 -7.14
C LYS A 40 -4.71 5.71 -7.81
N MET A 41 -3.98 4.67 -7.45
CA MET A 41 -4.24 3.32 -7.94
C MET A 41 -5.43 2.73 -7.19
N THR A 42 -6.56 2.58 -7.87
CA THR A 42 -7.84 2.13 -7.30
C THR A 42 -8.25 0.73 -7.77
N SER A 43 -7.58 0.17 -8.76
CA SER A 43 -7.81 -1.19 -9.27
C SER A 43 -6.52 -1.83 -9.77
N LEU A 44 -6.55 -3.17 -9.87
CA LEU A 44 -5.43 -3.95 -10.40
C LEU A 44 -5.14 -3.57 -11.86
N GLU A 45 -6.17 -3.47 -12.70
CA GLU A 45 -6.04 -3.11 -14.12
C GLU A 45 -5.36 -1.75 -14.32
N LEU A 46 -5.74 -0.75 -13.52
CA LEU A 46 -5.12 0.57 -13.57
C LEU A 46 -3.64 0.50 -13.18
N LEU A 47 -3.32 -0.20 -12.09
CA LEU A 47 -1.95 -0.38 -11.63
C LEU A 47 -1.09 -1.10 -12.68
N GLU A 48 -1.59 -2.18 -13.25
CA GLU A 48 -0.90 -2.92 -14.32
C GLU A 48 -0.68 -2.07 -15.56
N ARG A 49 -1.67 -1.26 -15.97
CA ARG A 49 -1.50 -0.32 -17.09
C ARG A 49 -0.39 0.69 -16.82
N ARG A 50 -0.33 1.25 -15.61
CA ARG A 50 0.76 2.19 -15.23
C ARG A 50 2.11 1.47 -15.17
N LEU A 51 2.18 0.29 -14.57
CA LEU A 51 3.39 -0.54 -14.55
C LEU A 51 3.85 -0.93 -15.96
N GLY A 52 2.93 -1.26 -16.87
CA GLY A 52 3.22 -1.58 -18.26
C GLY A 52 3.88 -0.42 -19.02
N ALA A 53 3.47 0.82 -18.75
CA ALA A 53 4.14 2.01 -19.29
C ALA A 53 5.60 2.15 -18.78
N HIS A 54 5.95 1.48 -17.69
CA HIS A 54 7.30 1.39 -17.13
C HIS A 54 8.01 0.06 -17.46
N GLY A 55 7.50 -0.72 -18.42
CA GLY A 55 8.18 -1.94 -18.89
C GLY A 55 7.93 -3.19 -18.05
N TRP A 56 6.85 -3.23 -17.28
CA TRP A 56 6.42 -4.43 -16.55
C TRP A 56 5.40 -5.24 -17.35
N GLU A 57 5.53 -6.56 -17.31
CA GLU A 57 4.63 -7.48 -18.02
C GLU A 57 4.20 -8.64 -17.14
N ARG A 58 2.98 -9.12 -17.33
CA ARG A 58 2.50 -10.32 -16.62
C ARG A 58 3.41 -11.50 -16.92
N TYR A 59 3.84 -12.16 -15.86
CA TYR A 59 4.71 -13.33 -15.90
C TYR A 59 3.97 -14.59 -15.46
N TYR A 60 3.21 -14.50 -14.37
CA TYR A 60 2.50 -15.62 -13.77
C TYR A 60 1.20 -15.12 -13.13
N GLU A 61 0.18 -15.95 -13.14
CA GLU A 61 -1.06 -15.67 -12.40
C GLU A 61 -1.66 -16.96 -11.86
N ASN A 62 -2.40 -16.81 -10.76
CA ASN A 62 -3.32 -17.83 -10.28
C ASN A 62 -4.61 -17.16 -9.75
N ARG A 63 -5.41 -17.90 -8.99
CA ARG A 63 -6.69 -17.39 -8.47
C ARG A 63 -6.52 -16.21 -7.51
N ASP A 64 -5.39 -16.12 -6.81
CA ASP A 64 -5.17 -15.16 -5.73
C ASP A 64 -4.20 -14.04 -6.10
N ILE A 65 -3.24 -14.30 -6.99
CA ILE A 65 -2.17 -13.36 -7.32
C ILE A 65 -1.96 -13.17 -8.83
N VAL A 66 -1.42 -12.02 -9.17
CA VAL A 66 -0.82 -11.70 -10.46
C VAL A 66 0.61 -11.23 -10.22
N GLN A 67 1.57 -11.82 -10.92
CA GLN A 67 2.97 -11.45 -10.86
C GLN A 67 3.41 -10.79 -12.16
N LEU A 68 4.16 -9.69 -12.03
CA LEU A 68 4.77 -8.99 -13.15
C LEU A 68 6.29 -9.09 -13.09
N HIS A 69 6.93 -9.17 -14.25
CA HIS A 69 8.38 -9.13 -14.41
C HIS A 69 8.80 -7.92 -15.25
N ARG A 70 10.08 -7.55 -15.18
CA ARG A 70 10.68 -6.53 -16.04
C ARG A 70 10.99 -7.10 -17.43
N ARG A 71 10.54 -6.41 -18.48
CA ARG A 71 10.78 -6.78 -19.89
C ARG A 71 12.28 -6.77 -20.26
N ASP A 72 13.09 -5.96 -19.58
CA ASP A 72 14.53 -5.83 -19.84
C ASP A 72 15.37 -7.04 -19.39
N GLY A 73 14.73 -8.11 -18.89
CA GLY A 73 15.41 -9.31 -18.43
C GLY A 73 15.96 -9.21 -17.00
N GLY A 74 15.63 -8.14 -16.27
CA GLY A 74 15.94 -8.02 -14.85
C GLY A 74 15.24 -9.09 -14.00
N ILE A 75 15.82 -9.38 -12.83
CA ILE A 75 15.31 -10.39 -11.89
C ILE A 75 14.14 -9.91 -11.02
N ASP A 76 13.71 -8.65 -11.20
CA ASP A 76 12.69 -8.06 -10.35
C ASP A 76 11.30 -8.62 -10.67
N LEU A 77 10.56 -8.94 -9.61
CA LEU A 77 9.17 -9.38 -9.68
C LEU A 77 8.28 -8.55 -8.76
N ILE A 78 7.12 -8.12 -9.24
CA ILE A 78 6.07 -7.52 -8.41
C ILE A 78 4.94 -8.53 -8.28
N SER A 79 4.50 -8.82 -7.05
CA SER A 79 3.36 -9.70 -6.79
C SER A 79 2.18 -8.90 -6.25
N LEU A 80 1.07 -8.91 -6.98
CA LEU A 80 -0.15 -8.17 -6.65
C LEU A 80 -1.30 -9.14 -6.34
N PRO A 81 -2.18 -8.82 -5.38
CA PRO A 81 -3.39 -9.59 -5.18
C PRO A 81 -4.35 -9.37 -6.37
N ARG A 82 -4.97 -10.46 -6.83
CA ARG A 82 -5.99 -10.40 -7.89
C ARG A 82 -7.22 -9.61 -7.44
N ASP A 83 -7.61 -9.82 -6.18
CA ASP A 83 -8.60 -9.02 -5.48
C ASP A 83 -7.95 -7.76 -4.89
N PHE A 84 -8.21 -6.61 -5.52
CA PHE A 84 -7.59 -5.34 -5.12
C PHE A 84 -8.04 -4.85 -3.74
N THR A 85 -9.11 -5.40 -3.15
CA THR A 85 -9.47 -5.10 -1.76
C THR A 85 -8.44 -5.65 -0.76
N LYS A 86 -7.64 -6.66 -1.18
CA LYS A 86 -6.51 -7.21 -0.43
C LYS A 86 -5.19 -6.45 -0.67
N PHE A 87 -5.21 -5.37 -1.46
CA PHE A 87 -4.04 -4.56 -1.76
C PHE A 87 -3.59 -3.74 -0.54
N ARG A 88 -2.61 -4.29 0.19
CA ARG A 88 -2.00 -3.71 1.40
C ARG A 88 -0.73 -2.91 1.10
N SER A 89 -0.28 -2.14 2.10
CA SER A 89 0.94 -1.34 2.07
C SER A 89 2.20 -2.13 1.70
N THR A 90 2.29 -3.40 2.06
CA THR A 90 3.39 -4.30 1.66
C THR A 90 3.55 -4.36 0.14
N HIS A 91 2.45 -4.54 -0.60
CA HIS A 91 2.46 -4.54 -2.06
C HIS A 91 2.76 -3.14 -2.62
N MET A 92 2.24 -2.08 -1.99
CA MET A 92 2.49 -0.70 -2.41
C MET A 92 3.98 -0.36 -2.34
N TYR A 93 4.64 -0.72 -1.24
CA TYR A 93 6.07 -0.45 -1.08
C TYR A 93 6.93 -1.32 -1.99
N ASP A 94 6.52 -2.54 -2.31
CA ASP A 94 7.20 -3.35 -3.33
C ASP A 94 7.19 -2.66 -4.71
N VAL A 95 6.03 -2.12 -5.12
CA VAL A 95 5.90 -1.32 -6.35
C VAL A 95 6.81 -0.08 -6.30
N VAL A 96 6.80 0.67 -5.19
CA VAL A 96 7.61 1.88 -5.04
C VAL A 96 9.10 1.57 -5.08
N LEU A 97 9.57 0.54 -4.38
CA LEU A 97 10.99 0.19 -4.33
C LEU A 97 11.56 -0.11 -5.71
N LYS A 98 10.75 -0.69 -6.59
CA LYS A 98 11.10 -1.09 -7.97
C LYS A 98 10.80 -0.02 -9.03
N ASN A 99 10.13 1.06 -8.65
CA ASN A 99 9.69 2.15 -9.54
C ASN A 99 9.74 3.52 -8.81
N ARG A 100 10.87 3.80 -8.13
CA ARG A 100 11.00 4.88 -7.14
C ARG A 100 10.59 6.26 -7.68
N ASP A 101 10.87 6.52 -8.96
CA ASP A 101 10.61 7.82 -9.58
C ASP A 101 9.16 7.96 -10.08
N SER A 102 8.43 6.85 -10.17
CA SER A 102 7.11 6.79 -10.81
C SER A 102 5.97 6.60 -9.82
N PHE A 103 6.25 6.07 -8.63
CA PHE A 103 5.22 5.77 -7.63
C PHE A 103 5.62 6.23 -6.22
N LYS A 104 4.62 6.61 -5.42
CA LYS A 104 4.79 6.88 -3.99
C LYS A 104 3.60 6.41 -3.18
N VAL A 105 3.83 6.09 -1.90
CA VAL A 105 2.76 5.86 -0.94
C VAL A 105 2.39 7.18 -0.28
N VAL A 106 1.10 7.49 -0.23
CA VAL A 106 0.57 8.69 0.43
C VAL A 106 -0.48 8.32 1.47
N ASP A 107 -0.61 9.16 2.49
CA ASP A 107 -1.73 9.11 3.42
C ASP A 107 -3.01 9.60 2.73
N VAL A 108 -4.11 8.86 2.91
CA VAL A 108 -5.45 9.32 2.52
C VAL A 108 -6.09 9.95 3.75
N PRO A 109 -6.55 11.21 3.66
CA PRO A 109 -7.34 11.82 4.72
C PRO A 109 -8.57 10.96 5.01
N SER A 110 -8.83 10.72 6.30
CA SER A 110 -10.02 10.01 6.78
C SER A 110 -11.31 10.75 6.44
#